data_AF-A0A1I8ANF8-F1
#
_entry.id   AF-A0A1I8ANF8-F1
#
_cell.length_a   1.000
_cell.length_b   1.000
_cell.length_c   1.000
_cell.angle_alpha   90.00
_cell.angle_beta   90.00
_cell.angle_gamma   90.00
#
_symmetry.space_group_name_H-M   'P 1'
#
loop_
_entity.id
_entity.type
_entity.pdbx_description
1 polymer ?
#
loop_
_entity_poly.entity_id
_entity_poly.type
_entity_poly.pdbx_seq_one_letter_code
_entity_poly.pdbx_strand_id
1 'polypeptide(L)'
;MATGLVCYENDDSGNVHTVNGTKYRFCGLIPATTSRPGRLFALGEENDYFPTYEKTFGVSDPYYRVITVCLLEEFQFGRHYPKMHTEFIFRCVCNFDLCNAEPTFSEYLNAIKISATKNESKPIDITPDRLI
;
A
#
# COMPACT_ATOMS: atom_id res chain seq x y z
N MET A 1 -9.91 -18.26 10.78
CA MET A 1 -8.63 -17.55 11.01
C MET A 1 -8.50 -16.54 9.91
N ALA A 2 -8.24 -15.25 10.21
CA ALA A 2 -8.03 -14.25 9.18
C ALA A 2 -6.67 -14.49 8.52
N THR A 3 -6.66 -14.73 7.21
CA THR A 3 -5.44 -14.84 6.41
C THR A 3 -4.97 -13.42 6.11
N GLY A 4 -3.75 -13.07 6.53
CA GLY A 4 -3.13 -11.80 6.16
C GLY A 4 -2.66 -11.82 4.70
N LEU A 5 -2.27 -10.65 4.19
CA LEU A 5 -1.84 -10.49 2.82
C LEU A 5 -0.47 -11.14 2.56
N VAL A 6 -0.28 -11.55 1.30
CA VAL A 6 1.02 -11.89 0.74
C VAL A 6 1.59 -10.65 0.06
N CYS A 7 2.82 -10.25 0.40
CA CYS A 7 3.47 -9.05 -0.16
C CYS A 7 4.87 -9.37 -0.66
N TYR A 8 5.45 -8.46 -1.47
CA TYR A 8 6.88 -8.43 -1.74
C TYR A 8 7.61 -7.54 -0.73
N GLU A 9 8.81 -7.95 -0.33
CA GLU A 9 9.67 -7.22 0.59
C GLU A 9 11.13 -7.25 0.13
N ASN A 10 11.83 -6.12 0.26
CA ASN A 10 13.28 -6.08 0.06
C ASN A 10 14.00 -6.45 1.35
N ASP A 11 14.97 -7.36 1.27
CA ASP A 11 15.94 -7.57 2.35
C ASP A 11 16.96 -6.41 2.46
N ASP A 12 17.88 -6.51 3.42
CA ASP A 12 18.95 -5.52 3.64
C ASP A 12 19.94 -5.43 2.49
N SER A 13 20.05 -6.49 1.69
CA SER A 13 20.87 -6.54 0.47
C SER A 13 20.12 -6.06 -0.77
N GLY A 14 18.83 -5.72 -0.64
CA GLY A 14 17.96 -5.27 -1.72
C GLY A 14 17.25 -6.39 -2.50
N ASN A 15 17.45 -7.67 -2.15
CA ASN A 15 16.78 -8.78 -2.83
C ASN A 15 15.30 -8.80 -2.49
N VAL A 16 14.46 -9.04 -3.50
CA VAL A 16 13.01 -9.14 -3.33
C VAL A 16 12.63 -10.57 -2.98
N HIS A 17 11.84 -10.73 -1.92
CA HIS A 17 11.25 -12.00 -1.53
C HIS A 17 9.77 -11.84 -1.19
N THR A 18 9.04 -12.95 -1.20
CA THR A 18 7.64 -12.98 -0.80
C THR A 18 7.54 -13.16 0.71
N VAL A 19 6.74 -12.32 1.36
CA VAL A 19 6.38 -12.46 2.78
C VAL A 19 4.89 -12.75 2.89
N ASN A 20 4.54 -13.65 3.80
CA ASN A 20 3.16 -13.94 4.17
C ASN A 20 3.07 -14.00 5.69
N GLY A 21 1.95 -13.54 6.24
CA GLY A 21 1.78 -13.47 7.68
C GLY A 21 0.42 -12.91 8.04
N THR A 22 -0.23 -13.47 9.06
CA THR A 22 -1.55 -13.03 9.53
C THR A 22 -1.58 -11.59 10.03
N LYS A 23 -0.41 -11.04 10.35
CA LYS A 23 -0.21 -9.66 10.81
C LYS A 23 -0.16 -8.63 9.68
N TYR A 24 0.09 -9.05 8.43
CA TYR A 24 0.20 -8.14 7.30
C TYR A 24 -1.18 -7.83 6.73
N ARG A 25 -1.56 -6.55 6.71
CA ARG A 25 -2.86 -6.10 6.21
C ARG A 25 -2.75 -5.20 4.98
N PHE A 26 -1.56 -4.69 4.68
CA PHE A 26 -1.29 -3.91 3.49
C PHE A 26 0.10 -4.25 2.92
N CYS A 27 0.28 -4.05 1.62
CA CYS A 27 1.59 -4.02 0.99
C CYS A 27 1.96 -2.59 0.60
N GLY A 28 3.24 -2.28 0.71
CA GLY A 28 3.81 -0.95 0.46
C GLY A 28 4.84 -0.93 -0.65
N LEU A 29 4.93 0.21 -1.32
CA LEU A 29 5.93 0.55 -2.33
C LEU A 29 6.41 1.99 -2.09
N ILE A 30 7.72 2.17 -1.96
CA ILE A 30 8.41 3.43 -2.24
C ILE A 30 8.97 3.29 -3.65
N PRO A 31 8.48 4.06 -4.64
CA PRO A 31 8.98 3.96 -6.01
C PRO A 31 10.46 4.30 -6.12
N ALA A 32 11.17 3.60 -7.00
CA ALA A 32 12.53 3.98 -7.37
C ALA A 32 12.55 5.39 -8.01
N THR A 33 13.62 6.14 -7.74
CA THR A 33 13.89 7.45 -8.36
C THR A 33 15.23 7.39 -9.10
N THR A 34 15.61 8.46 -9.79
CA THR A 34 16.92 8.55 -10.46
C THR A 34 18.10 8.47 -9.49
N SER A 35 17.90 8.77 -8.20
CA SER A 35 18.95 8.85 -7.19
C SER A 35 18.83 7.85 -6.05
N ARG A 36 17.70 7.15 -5.92
CA ARG A 36 17.44 6.19 -4.83
C ARG A 36 16.73 4.93 -5.34
N PRO A 37 17.16 3.73 -4.93
CA PRO A 37 16.42 2.51 -5.24
C PRO A 37 15.04 2.53 -4.57
N GLY A 38 14.08 1.85 -5.18
CA GLY A 38 12.77 1.65 -4.59
C GLY A 38 12.80 0.69 -3.41
N ARG A 39 11.71 0.65 -2.65
CA ARG A 39 11.51 -0.32 -1.56
C ARG A 39 10.11 -0.91 -1.60
N LEU A 40 10.03 -2.21 -1.41
CA LEU A 40 8.82 -3.02 -1.23
C LEU A 40 8.82 -3.51 0.21
N PHE A 41 7.65 -3.53 0.84
CA PHE A 41 7.51 -3.96 2.24
C PHE A 41 6.09 -4.40 2.56
N ALA A 42 5.95 -5.31 3.53
CA ALA A 42 4.67 -5.60 4.15
C ALA A 42 4.40 -4.66 5.33
N LEU A 43 3.14 -4.29 5.50
CA LEU A 43 2.70 -3.46 6.62
C LEU A 43 1.83 -4.28 7.56
N GLY A 44 2.23 -4.28 8.83
CA GLY A 44 1.50 -4.78 10.01
C GLY A 44 1.41 -3.69 11.08
N GLU A 45 0.52 -3.86 12.07
CA GLU A 45 0.27 -2.88 13.15
C GLU A 45 1.54 -2.53 13.93
N GLU A 46 2.53 -3.41 13.92
CA GLU A 46 3.83 -3.21 14.58
C GLU A 46 4.74 -2.18 13.88
N ASN A 47 4.52 -1.90 12.59
CA ASN A 47 5.50 -1.21 11.75
C ASN A 47 4.99 0.10 11.12
N ASP A 48 3.70 0.43 11.23
CA ASP A 48 3.13 1.68 10.68
C ASP A 48 1.83 2.07 11.41
N TYR A 49 1.36 3.30 11.20
CA TYR A 49 0.14 3.84 11.81
C TYR A 49 -1.11 3.49 10.98
N PHE A 50 -1.69 2.34 11.31
CA PHE A 50 -2.80 1.69 10.60
C PHE A 50 -4.12 2.48 10.51
N PRO A 51 -4.55 3.24 11.53
CA PRO A 51 -5.86 3.89 11.50
C PRO A 51 -6.07 4.79 10.28
N THR A 52 -4.99 5.36 9.72
CA THR A 52 -5.04 6.20 8.52
C THR A 52 -5.44 5.40 7.28
N TYR A 53 -4.87 4.21 7.08
CA TYR A 53 -5.20 3.36 5.93
C TYR A 53 -6.54 2.69 6.12
N GLU A 54 -6.81 2.16 7.31
CA GLU A 54 -8.05 1.43 7.58
C GLU A 54 -9.28 2.29 7.33
N LYS A 55 -9.26 3.56 7.77
CA LYS A 55 -10.35 4.50 7.49
C LYS A 55 -10.55 4.70 5.98
N THR A 56 -9.46 4.81 5.23
CA THR A 56 -9.49 5.11 3.79
C THR A 56 -9.94 3.89 2.97
N PHE A 57 -9.39 2.71 3.27
CA PHE A 57 -9.78 1.45 2.62
C PHE A 57 -11.13 0.93 3.09
N GLY A 58 -11.57 1.32 4.29
CA GLY A 58 -12.87 0.99 4.88
C GLY A 58 -14.02 1.85 4.35
N VAL A 59 -13.75 2.83 3.48
CA VAL A 59 -14.82 3.57 2.78
C VAL A 59 -15.61 2.57 1.93
N SER A 60 -16.87 2.37 2.30
CA SER A 60 -17.81 1.49 1.60
C SER A 60 -18.72 2.35 0.74
N ASP A 61 -18.48 2.37 -0.57
CA ASP A 61 -19.36 2.97 -1.57
C ASP A 61 -19.76 1.90 -2.60
N PRO A 62 -21.03 1.85 -3.04
CA PRO A 62 -21.49 0.83 -4.00
C PRO A 62 -20.90 0.99 -5.41
N TYR A 63 -20.35 2.16 -5.77
CA TYR A 63 -19.84 2.45 -7.11
C TYR A 63 -18.32 2.44 -7.19
N TYR A 64 -17.62 2.69 -6.08
CA TYR A 64 -16.17 2.72 -6.08
C TYR A 64 -15.57 2.12 -4.81
N ARG A 65 -14.35 1.60 -4.95
CA ARG A 65 -13.54 1.09 -3.86
C ARG A 65 -12.15 1.67 -3.95
N VAL A 66 -11.59 2.06 -2.81
CA VAL A 66 -10.17 2.43 -2.75
C VAL A 66 -9.32 1.16 -2.79
N ILE A 67 -8.39 1.09 -3.74
CA ILE A 67 -7.50 -0.06 -3.95
C ILE A 67 -6.03 0.26 -3.72
N THR A 68 -5.68 1.55 -3.75
CA THR A 68 -4.36 2.06 -3.43
C THR A 68 -4.48 3.45 -2.83
N VAL A 69 -3.56 3.80 -1.93
CA VAL A 69 -3.40 5.13 -1.34
C VAL A 69 -1.94 5.51 -1.47
N CYS A 70 -1.64 6.63 -2.12
CA CYS A 70 -0.28 7.15 -2.20
C CYS A 70 -0.15 8.42 -1.36
N LEU A 71 0.92 8.50 -0.58
CA LEU A 71 1.21 9.54 0.39
C LEU A 71 2.54 10.20 0.05
N LEU A 72 2.57 11.53 0.12
CA LEU A 72 3.80 12.31 0.23
C LEU A 72 3.97 12.69 1.70
N GLU A 73 4.99 12.13 2.33
CA GLU A 73 5.29 12.33 3.75
C GLU A 73 6.46 13.28 3.90
N GLU A 74 6.31 14.26 4.80
CA GLU A 74 7.36 15.19 5.20
C GLU A 74 7.87 14.80 6.59
N PHE A 75 9.16 14.50 6.70
CA PHE A 75 9.83 14.18 7.95
C PHE A 75 10.64 15.38 8.42
N GLN A 76 10.15 16.03 9.49
CA GLN A 76 10.79 17.18 10.11
C GLN A 76 11.69 16.75 11.27
N PHE A 77 12.93 16.36 10.97
CA PHE A 77 13.92 15.99 11.99
C PHE A 77 14.51 17.17 12.75
N GLY A 78 14.40 18.39 12.20
CA GLY A 78 15.00 19.61 12.73
C GLY A 78 14.62 19.98 14.17
N ARG A 79 13.45 19.53 14.67
CA ARG A 79 13.02 19.80 16.06
C ARG A 79 13.84 19.04 17.11
N HIS A 80 14.44 17.91 16.75
CA HIS A 80 15.27 17.09 17.65
C HIS A 80 16.72 17.04 17.21
N TYR A 81 16.98 17.23 15.92
CA TYR A 81 18.32 17.26 15.32
C TYR A 81 18.46 18.51 14.46
N PRO A 82 18.90 19.65 15.02
CA PRO A 82 18.90 20.96 14.35
C PRO A 82 19.72 21.05 13.06
N LYS A 83 20.60 20.06 12.82
CA LYS A 83 21.45 19.95 11.62
C LYS A 83 20.89 18.99 10.56
N MET A 84 19.81 18.27 10.86
CA MET A 84 19.15 17.39 9.89
C MET A 84 18.19 18.21 9.04
N HIS A 85 18.25 17.98 7.73
CA HIS A 85 17.32 18.59 6.78
C HIS A 85 15.96 17.90 6.83
N THR A 86 14.90 18.61 6.42
CA THR A 86 13.61 18.00 6.14
C THR A 86 13.76 16.96 5.04
N GLU A 87 13.23 15.75 5.26
CA GLU A 87 13.20 14.71 4.24
C GLU A 87 11.78 14.47 3.75
N PHE A 88 11.67 14.03 2.49
CA PHE A 88 10.40 13.68 1.87
C PHE A 88 10.43 12.24 1.39
N ILE A 89 9.35 11.50 1.62
CA ILE A 89 9.15 10.15 1.09
C ILE A 89 7.82 10.11 0.36
N PHE A 90 7.83 9.59 -0.85
CA PHE A 90 6.62 9.24 -1.58
C PHE A 90 6.44 7.72 -1.53
N ARG A 91 5.30 7.27 -1.04
CA ARG A 91 4.98 5.84 -0.98
C ARG A 91 3.53 5.56 -1.30
N CYS A 92 3.27 4.36 -1.80
CA CYS A 92 1.93 3.84 -2.05
C CYS A 92 1.67 2.60 -1.19
N VAL A 93 0.42 2.45 -0.79
CA VAL A 93 -0.08 1.36 0.05
C VAL A 93 -1.29 0.75 -0.66
N CYS A 94 -1.41 -0.58 -0.65
CA CYS A 94 -2.53 -1.31 -1.25
C CYS A 94 -2.94 -2.51 -0.38
N ASN A 95 -4.18 -2.97 -0.53
CA ASN A 95 -4.81 -3.92 0.38
C ASN A 95 -5.21 -5.27 -0.26
N PHE A 96 -4.39 -5.77 -1.18
CA PHE A 96 -4.60 -7.09 -1.80
C PHE A 96 -3.26 -7.78 -2.10
N ASP A 97 -3.29 -9.10 -2.31
CA ASP A 97 -2.08 -9.90 -2.46
C ASP A 97 -1.20 -9.42 -3.61
N LEU A 98 0.10 -9.31 -3.32
CA LEU A 98 1.19 -9.00 -4.24
C LEU A 98 0.97 -7.70 -5.02
N CYS A 99 0.15 -6.79 -4.50
CA CYS A 99 -0.20 -5.54 -5.17
C CYS A 99 1.00 -4.58 -5.35
N ASN A 100 2.11 -4.83 -4.64
CA ASN A 100 3.36 -4.08 -4.73
C ASN A 100 4.43 -4.77 -5.61
N ALA A 101 4.02 -5.56 -6.60
CA ALA A 101 4.94 -6.27 -7.50
C ALA A 101 5.83 -5.36 -8.37
N GLU A 102 5.36 -4.15 -8.65
CA GLU A 102 5.98 -3.27 -9.62
C GLU A 102 7.01 -2.33 -8.97
N PRO A 103 8.23 -2.22 -9.53
CA PRO A 103 9.33 -1.48 -8.90
C PRO A 103 9.26 0.04 -9.16
N THR A 104 8.54 0.47 -10.20
CA THR A 104 8.38 1.89 -10.55
C THR A 104 6.95 2.37 -10.30
N PHE A 105 6.80 3.69 -10.10
CA PHE A 105 5.47 4.28 -9.86
C PHE A 105 4.54 4.12 -11.07
N SER A 106 5.05 4.30 -12.28
CA SER A 106 4.25 4.20 -13.51
C SER A 106 3.76 2.78 -13.75
N GLU A 107 4.62 1.78 -13.56
CA GLU A 107 4.24 0.37 -13.68
C GLU A 107 3.25 -0.02 -12.60
N TYR A 108 3.49 0.41 -11.35
CA TYR A 108 2.56 0.21 -10.24
C TYR A 108 1.17 0.75 -10.55
N LEU A 109 1.06 2.01 -10.98
CA LEU A 109 -0.24 2.58 -11.35
C LEU A 109 -0.93 1.82 -12.49
N ASN A 110 -0.16 1.33 -13.47
CA ASN A 110 -0.72 0.53 -14.56
C ASN A 110 -1.21 -0.85 -14.07
N ALA A 111 -0.44 -1.53 -13.22
CA ALA A 111 -0.82 -2.81 -12.63
C ALA A 111 -2.07 -2.70 -11.74
N ILE A 112 -2.16 -1.62 -10.96
CA ILE A 112 -3.35 -1.32 -10.14
C ILE A 112 -4.59 -1.09 -11.03
N LYS A 113 -4.47 -0.33 -12.13
CA LYS A 113 -5.57 -0.13 -13.08
C LYS A 113 -6.06 -1.44 -13.71
N ILE A 114 -5.14 -2.32 -14.13
CA ILE A 114 -5.47 -3.63 -14.69
C ILE A 114 -6.12 -4.53 -13.64
N SER A 115 -5.66 -4.46 -12.40
CA SER A 115 -6.23 -5.25 -11.30
C SER A 115 -7.62 -4.77 -10.88
N ALA A 116 -7.90 -3.47 -11.02
CA ALA A 116 -9.23 -2.91 -10.80
C ALA A 116 -10.25 -3.48 -11.79
N THR A 117 -9.95 -3.47 -13.08
CA THR A 117 -10.85 -3.96 -14.13
C THR A 117 -11.08 -5.47 -14.06
N LYS A 118 -10.09 -6.25 -13.63
CA LYS A 118 -10.27 -7.69 -13.38
C LYS A 118 -11.21 -7.97 -12.21
N ASN A 119 -11.17 -7.16 -11.15
CA ASN A 119 -12.03 -7.35 -9.98
C ASN A 119 -13.48 -6.87 -10.20
N GLU A 120 -13.74 -6.02 -11.21
CA GLU A 120 -15.09 -5.63 -11.67
C GLU A 120 -15.86 -6.75 -12.39
N SER A 121 -15.20 -7.87 -12.72
CA SER A 121 -15.82 -9.02 -13.40
C SER A 121 -16.59 -9.98 -12.48
N LYS A 122 -16.57 -9.76 -11.16
CA LYS A 122 -17.48 -10.45 -10.23
C LYS A 122 -18.73 -9.58 -10.05
N PRO A 123 -19.94 -10.10 -10.36
CA PRO A 123 -21.17 -9.34 -10.16
C PRO A 123 -21.32 -8.97 -8.69
N ILE A 124 -21.53 -7.69 -8.42
CA ILE A 124 -21.93 -7.19 -7.11
C ILE A 124 -23.37 -7.63 -6.90
N ASP A 125 -23.59 -8.58 -5.99
CA ASP A 125 -24.93 -8.99 -5.58
C ASP A 125 -25.52 -7.90 -4.67
N ILE A 126 -26.18 -6.91 -5.28
CA ILE A 126 -26.86 -5.83 -4.58
C ILE A 126 -28.16 -6.39 -4.01
N THR A 127 -28.09 -6.92 -2.79
CA THR A 127 -29.30 -7.22 -2.02
C THR A 127 -29.92 -5.90 -1.52
N PRO A 128 -31.25 -5.69 -1.64
CA PRO A 128 -31.90 -4.41 -1.35
C PRO A 128 -31.84 -3.94 0.12
N ASP A 129 -31.39 -4.78 1.05
CA ASP A 129 -31.52 -4.54 2.49
C ASP A 129 -30.42 -3.64 3.09
N ARG A 130 -29.57 -3.00 2.26
CA ARG A 130 -28.46 -2.13 2.73
C ARG A 130 -28.63 -0.64 2.46
N LEU A 131 -29.85 -0.20 2.19
CA LEU A 131 -30.21 1.22 2.22
C LEU A 131 -30.98 1.53 3.51
N ILE A 132 -30.24 1.83 4.59
CA ILE A 132 -30.74 2.60 5.74
C ILE A 132 -29.73 3.70 6.03
#